data_AF-A0A9X2AKB3-F1
#
_entry.id   AF-A0A9X2AKB3-F1
#
_cell.length_a   1.000
_cell.length_b   1.000
_cell.length_c   1.000
_cell.angle_alpha   90.00
_cell.angle_beta   90.00
_cell.angle_gamma   90.00
#
_symmetry.space_group_name_H-M   'P 1'
#
loop_
_entity.id
_entity.type
_entity.pdbx_description
1 polymer ?
#
loop_
_entity_poly.entity_id
_entity_poly.type
_entity_poly.pdbx_seq_one_letter_code
_entity_poly.pdbx_strand_id
1 'polypeptide(L)'
;MENLYILTKQEFTSLYRFGTIPLISNKIISTVNLSSEEINSKIYEGFLSLPYFVGDEEYLIISFENVLKDNTWLEIEYVEEVIPLTKAAKNSFEMKFDDKLDFKDARFENIVHKIEEQIDIQERYRGSKAFWILCQVKSEYEPLLTNELIESSYHKRINAIKSSEFKDDFFIHLLAYDRYEFFPNSDLGYYYDIGEIFAHSKGKTSFKGSSFHSFLENNKQALSEKSFVQIAQIISDSNDVTKFTEQLTSNGLRQYLASAIFLKFKNDLAERDTIKDSATGRLIGEIRKDKQFINELNLAIYLTGSFFGYKKFYDDLYDLVDLKIFKKKVKLPQEDTNVSKKHDKIEPVIESVPSTTIKPEIKSSKFENTEQSKLSEVKDKNEIIEKVVTGKEQVLKEQVKTSTSDYSGVQKQILDMLLRILDEEKGSFEIKTDRLNELKKILSPLSVEKTISKKDDVVQIIKEKFSDRISIEAKGKKYIIGRKTENDLFANA
;
A
#
# COMPACT_ATOMS: atom_id res chain seq x y z
N MET A 1 4.84 34.35 29.46
CA MET A 1 3.94 33.35 28.85
C MET A 1 2.48 33.69 29.10
N GLU A 2 1.95 34.58 28.28
CA GLU A 2 0.50 34.88 28.24
C GLU A 2 -0.22 34.01 27.21
N ASN A 3 0.48 33.68 26.12
CA ASN A 3 -0.06 32.88 25.02
C ASN A 3 0.98 31.93 24.45
N LEU A 4 0.51 30.78 23.97
CA LEU A 4 1.24 29.85 23.12
C LEU A 4 0.62 29.82 21.73
N TYR A 5 1.44 29.58 20.70
CA TYR A 5 0.97 29.44 19.32
C TYR A 5 1.67 28.28 18.62
N ILE A 6 0.88 27.37 18.05
CA ILE A 6 1.38 26.24 17.27
C ILE A 6 1.69 26.71 15.84
N LEU A 7 2.95 26.58 15.43
CA LEU A 7 3.45 26.95 14.12
C LEU A 7 3.99 25.73 13.39
N THR A 8 3.80 25.70 12.09
CA THR A 8 4.67 24.93 11.20
C THR A 8 6.05 25.58 11.14
N LYS A 9 7.07 24.78 10.83
CA LYS A 9 8.44 25.25 10.56
C LYS A 9 8.48 26.35 9.48
N GLN A 10 7.64 26.22 8.45
CA GLN A 10 7.54 27.20 7.36
C GLN A 10 6.92 28.52 7.83
N GLU A 11 5.87 28.47 8.66
CA GLU A 11 5.29 29.66 9.29
C GLU A 11 6.34 30.37 10.16
N PHE A 12 7.10 29.64 10.98
CA PHE A 12 8.18 30.23 11.79
C PHE A 12 9.30 30.84 10.95
N THR A 13 9.71 30.17 9.87
CA THR A 13 10.71 30.72 8.93
C THR A 13 10.22 32.03 8.30
N SER A 14 8.93 32.13 8.01
CA SER A 14 8.32 33.35 7.49
C SER A 14 8.32 34.46 8.53
N LEU A 15 7.93 34.16 9.78
CA LEU A 15 7.97 35.11 10.89
C LEU A 15 9.40 35.64 11.12
N TYR A 16 10.41 34.77 11.15
CA TYR A 16 11.80 35.18 11.33
C TYR A 16 12.33 36.04 10.17
N ARG A 17 12.00 35.68 8.92
CA ARG A 17 12.50 36.39 7.74
C ARG A 17 11.82 37.73 7.49
N PHE A 18 10.52 37.82 7.74
CA PHE A 18 9.71 39.00 7.41
C PHE A 18 9.34 39.83 8.65
N GLY A 19 9.71 39.37 9.84
CA GLY A 19 9.48 40.04 11.12
C GLY A 19 8.03 39.99 11.60
N THR A 20 7.08 39.51 10.80
CA THR A 20 5.65 39.46 11.17
C THR A 20 4.93 38.25 10.55
N ILE A 21 3.84 37.79 11.19
CA ILE A 21 2.94 36.75 10.66
C ILE A 21 1.49 37.00 11.11
N PRO A 22 0.47 36.71 10.28
CA PRO A 22 -0.91 36.72 10.76
C PRO A 22 -1.16 35.53 11.70
N LEU A 23 -1.78 35.77 12.84
CA LEU A 23 -2.22 34.73 13.76
C LEU A 23 -3.62 34.24 13.40
N ILE A 24 -3.81 32.92 13.54
CA ILE A 24 -5.10 32.28 13.41
C ILE A 24 -5.63 32.00 14.81
N SER A 25 -6.76 32.61 15.19
CA SER A 25 -7.24 32.60 16.58
C SER A 25 -7.44 31.19 17.17
N ASN A 26 -7.76 30.19 16.34
CA ASN A 26 -7.94 28.80 16.79
C ASN A 26 -6.62 28.07 17.13
N LYS A 27 -5.47 28.61 16.73
CA LYS A 27 -4.13 28.08 17.07
C LYS A 27 -3.52 28.77 18.30
N ILE A 28 -4.16 29.83 18.82
CA ILE A 28 -3.69 30.56 20.01
C ILE A 28 -4.23 29.88 21.27
N ILE A 29 -3.32 29.57 22.19
CA ILE A 29 -3.64 28.98 23.48
C ILE A 29 -3.27 30.01 24.56
N SER A 30 -4.27 30.72 25.08
CA SER A 30 -4.06 31.60 26.24
C SER A 30 -3.74 30.76 27.46
N THR A 31 -2.61 31.05 28.11
CA THR A 31 -2.12 30.33 29.29
C THR A 31 -2.49 31.02 30.60
N VAL A 32 -3.11 32.20 30.53
CA VAL A 32 -3.50 33.00 31.69
C VAL A 32 -4.51 32.23 32.53
N ASN A 33 -4.20 32.05 33.82
CA ASN A 33 -5.02 31.32 34.80
C ASN A 33 -5.27 29.83 34.46
N LEU A 34 -4.49 29.22 33.57
CA LEU A 34 -4.60 27.79 33.28
C LEU A 34 -3.55 26.99 34.06
N SER A 35 -3.95 25.84 34.56
CA SER A 35 -3.05 24.80 35.05
C SER A 35 -2.26 24.17 33.91
N SER A 36 -1.14 23.52 34.23
CA SER A 36 -0.35 22.78 33.25
C SER A 36 -1.15 21.69 32.53
N GLU A 37 -2.10 21.03 33.21
CA GLU A 37 -2.95 20.00 32.61
C GLU A 37 -3.93 20.59 31.58
N GLU A 38 -4.51 21.76 31.85
CA GLU A 38 -5.38 22.47 30.92
C GLU A 38 -4.60 22.97 29.69
N ILE A 39 -3.40 23.50 29.90
CA ILE A 39 -2.51 23.91 28.80
C ILE A 39 -2.20 22.70 27.92
N ASN A 40 -1.82 21.58 28.53
CA ASN A 40 -1.49 20.36 27.80
C ASN A 40 -2.69 19.83 26.99
N SER A 41 -3.90 19.88 27.57
CA SER A 41 -5.13 19.48 26.89
C SER A 41 -5.44 20.38 25.70
N LYS A 42 -5.27 21.69 25.83
CA LYS A 42 -5.45 22.63 24.72
C LYS A 42 -4.41 22.46 23.62
N ILE A 43 -3.17 22.14 23.95
CA ILE A 43 -2.13 21.81 22.96
C ILE A 43 -2.53 20.56 22.19
N TYR A 44 -2.97 19.52 22.90
CA TYR A 44 -3.46 18.28 22.29
C TYR A 44 -4.61 18.54 21.30
N GLU A 45 -5.65 19.26 21.74
CA GLU A 45 -6.78 19.65 20.88
C GLU A 45 -6.33 20.53 19.70
N GLY A 46 -5.41 21.46 19.93
CA GLY A 46 -4.84 22.33 18.91
C GLY A 46 -4.19 21.54 17.79
N PHE A 47 -3.36 20.55 18.12
CA PHE A 47 -2.74 19.66 17.13
C PHE A 47 -3.74 18.76 16.41
N LEU A 48 -4.74 18.21 17.12
CA LEU A 48 -5.78 17.39 16.48
C LEU A 48 -6.71 18.20 15.56
N SER A 49 -6.78 19.52 15.73
CA SER A 49 -7.52 20.41 14.83
C SER A 49 -6.77 20.75 13.54
N LEU A 50 -5.46 20.46 13.47
CA LEU A 50 -4.67 20.66 12.25
C LEU A 50 -5.12 19.68 11.17
N PRO A 51 -5.02 20.07 9.88
CA PRO A 51 -5.41 19.18 8.78
C PRO A 51 -4.58 17.89 8.74
N TYR A 52 -3.33 17.92 9.21
CA TYR A 52 -2.44 16.77 9.34
C TYR A 52 -1.27 17.08 10.28
N PHE A 53 -0.76 16.09 11.00
CA PHE A 53 0.53 16.15 11.70
C PHE A 53 1.54 15.29 10.92
N VAL A 54 2.64 15.89 10.46
CA VAL A 54 3.64 15.22 9.61
C VAL A 54 4.80 14.64 10.43
N GLY A 55 5.05 15.21 11.60
CA GLY A 55 6.16 14.86 12.46
C GLY A 55 6.54 16.02 13.37
N ASP A 56 7.27 15.71 14.43
CA ASP A 56 7.76 16.64 15.43
C ASP A 56 8.68 17.73 14.86
N GLU A 57 9.48 17.45 13.83
CA GLU A 57 10.35 18.43 13.16
C GLU A 57 9.61 19.45 12.28
N GLU A 58 8.34 19.22 11.94
CA GLU A 58 7.58 20.12 11.06
C GLU A 58 6.82 21.19 11.83
N TYR A 59 6.82 21.10 13.16
CA TYR A 59 6.07 21.99 14.04
C TYR A 59 6.93 22.47 15.21
N LEU A 60 6.57 23.65 15.73
CA LEU A 60 7.09 24.18 16.98
C LEU A 60 6.03 25.05 17.65
N ILE A 61 6.23 25.34 18.93
CA ILE A 61 5.38 26.25 19.68
C ILE A 61 6.18 27.49 19.99
N ILE A 62 5.59 28.67 19.80
CA ILE A 62 6.16 29.91 20.36
C ILE A 62 5.35 30.37 21.57
N SER A 63 6.00 31.03 22.51
CA SER A 63 5.30 31.88 23.48
C SER A 63 5.48 33.35 23.13
N PHE A 64 4.46 34.16 23.37
CA PHE A 64 4.48 35.58 23.03
C PHE A 64 3.62 36.41 24.00
N GLU A 65 3.98 37.69 24.14
CA GLU A 65 3.19 38.68 24.87
C GLU A 65 1.97 39.12 24.06
N ASN A 66 0.87 39.48 24.72
CA ASN A 66 -0.39 39.81 24.05
C ASN A 66 -0.41 41.21 23.38
N VAL A 67 0.64 41.56 22.64
CA VAL A 67 0.76 42.79 21.86
C VAL A 67 0.58 42.44 20.39
N LEU A 68 -0.67 42.30 19.97
CA LEU A 68 -1.00 42.05 18.56
C LEU A 68 -1.20 43.37 17.83
N LYS A 69 -0.48 43.55 16.72
CA LYS A 69 -0.74 44.65 15.80
C LYS A 69 -2.04 44.40 15.06
N ASP A 70 -2.92 45.40 15.06
CA ASP A 70 -4.27 45.33 14.48
C ASP A 70 -5.06 44.09 14.95
N ASN A 71 -4.81 43.61 16.17
CA ASN A 71 -5.39 42.40 16.78
C ASN A 71 -5.25 41.10 15.96
N THR A 72 -4.35 41.05 14.99
CA THR A 72 -4.26 39.94 14.03
C THR A 72 -2.83 39.55 13.66
N TRP A 73 -1.86 40.45 13.81
CA TRP A 73 -0.47 40.20 13.44
C TRP A 73 0.42 40.10 14.68
N LEU A 74 1.28 39.08 14.67
CA LEU A 74 2.38 38.95 15.61
C LEU A 74 3.66 39.49 14.96
N GLU A 75 4.36 40.38 15.65
CA GLU A 75 5.72 40.79 15.30
C GLU A 75 6.74 39.93 16.07
N ILE A 76 7.87 39.58 15.44
CA ILE A 76 8.89 38.67 16.00
C ILE A 76 9.45 39.21 17.32
N GLU A 77 9.48 40.53 17.51
CA GLU A 77 9.94 41.21 18.72
C GLU A 77 9.12 40.83 19.96
N TYR A 78 7.87 40.38 19.78
CA TYR A 78 6.98 39.95 20.86
C TYR A 78 7.08 38.44 21.16
N VAL A 79 7.91 37.69 20.44
CA VAL A 79 8.17 36.28 20.72
C VAL A 79 9.14 36.16 21.90
N GLU A 80 8.69 35.51 22.97
CA GLU A 80 9.48 35.28 24.18
C GLU A 80 10.31 33.98 24.09
N GLU A 81 9.71 32.90 23.58
CA GLU A 81 10.33 31.59 23.49
C GLU A 81 9.99 30.87 22.19
N VAL A 82 10.95 30.08 21.69
CA VAL A 82 10.75 29.11 20.63
C VAL A 82 10.95 27.72 21.23
N ILE A 83 9.88 26.91 21.23
CA ILE A 83 9.78 25.65 21.97
C ILE A 83 9.61 24.52 20.96
N PRO A 84 10.65 23.71 20.72
CA PRO A 84 10.57 22.50 19.92
C PRO A 84 9.63 21.46 20.56
N LEU A 85 9.06 20.59 19.75
CA LEU A 85 8.15 19.54 20.21
C LEU A 85 8.86 18.39 20.94
N THR A 86 10.04 18.02 20.48
CA THR A 86 10.88 16.95 21.03
C THR A 86 12.34 17.39 21.11
N LYS A 87 13.16 16.62 21.84
CA LYS A 87 14.62 16.87 21.87
C LYS A 87 15.28 16.65 20.51
N ALA A 88 14.76 15.71 19.72
CA ALA A 88 15.25 15.47 18.36
C ALA A 88 14.96 16.68 17.46
N ALA A 89 13.73 17.22 17.52
CA ALA A 89 13.36 18.43 16.78
C ALA A 89 14.22 19.63 17.19
N LYS A 90 14.54 19.80 18.49
CA LYS A 90 15.46 20.84 18.96
C LYS A 90 16.82 20.77 18.25
N ASN A 91 17.50 19.62 18.34
CA ASN A 91 18.80 19.43 17.70
C ASN A 91 18.74 19.68 16.19
N SER A 92 17.66 19.21 15.55
CA SER A 92 17.42 19.40 14.11
C SER A 92 17.27 20.88 13.75
N PHE A 93 16.56 21.66 14.58
CA PHE A 93 16.38 23.09 14.37
C PHE A 93 17.68 23.87 14.59
N GLU A 94 18.44 23.58 15.65
CA GLU A 94 19.74 24.21 15.92
C GLU A 94 20.74 24.01 14.77
N MET A 95 20.64 22.91 14.02
CA MET A 95 21.48 22.65 12.84
C MET A 95 20.97 23.33 11.55
N LYS A 96 19.68 23.62 11.46
CA LYS A 96 19.00 24.07 10.22
C LYS A 96 18.67 25.57 10.22
N PHE A 97 18.52 26.19 11.38
CA PHE A 97 18.20 27.61 11.55
C PHE A 97 19.44 28.45 11.87
N ASP A 98 19.27 29.78 11.88
CA ASP A 98 20.32 30.73 12.26
C ASP A 98 20.81 30.45 13.68
N ASP A 99 22.14 30.49 13.89
CA ASP A 99 22.80 30.13 15.15
C ASP A 99 22.52 31.10 16.30
N LYS A 100 21.94 32.27 16.00
CA LYS A 100 21.49 33.24 17.01
C LYS A 100 20.14 32.88 17.63
N LEU A 101 19.38 31.96 17.02
CA LEU A 101 18.09 31.54 17.55
C LEU A 101 18.30 30.59 18.74
N ASP A 102 17.70 30.95 19.87
CA ASP A 102 17.70 30.13 21.09
C ASP A 102 16.45 29.25 21.15
N PHE A 103 16.62 27.94 20.98
CA PHE A 103 15.55 26.96 21.10
C PHE A 103 15.47 26.42 22.54
N LYS A 104 14.35 26.68 23.21
CA LYS A 104 14.09 26.20 24.58
C LYS A 104 13.94 24.68 24.64
N ASP A 105 13.91 24.14 25.85
CA ASP A 105 13.74 22.70 26.05
C ASP A 105 12.34 22.23 25.65
N ALA A 106 12.30 21.05 25.01
CA ALA A 106 11.07 20.39 24.62
C ALA A 106 10.30 19.90 25.86
N ARG A 107 9.25 20.64 26.24
CA ARG A 107 8.44 20.35 27.45
C ARG A 107 7.09 19.70 27.16
N PHE A 108 6.76 19.47 25.90
CA PHE A 108 5.47 18.92 25.46
C PHE A 108 5.59 17.55 24.78
N GLU A 109 6.75 16.90 24.87
CA GLU A 109 7.08 15.62 24.22
C GLU A 109 6.04 14.52 24.51
N ASN A 110 5.60 14.38 25.76
CA ASN A 110 4.56 13.43 26.15
C ASN A 110 3.20 13.68 25.47
N ILE A 111 2.88 14.93 25.14
CA ILE A 111 1.64 15.28 24.44
C ILE A 111 1.77 14.92 22.97
N VAL A 112 2.93 15.22 22.39
CA VAL A 112 3.26 14.92 20.98
C VAL A 112 3.14 13.43 20.71
N HIS A 113 3.66 12.57 21.60
CA HIS A 113 3.50 11.13 21.46
C HIS A 113 2.03 10.67 21.47
N LYS A 114 1.18 11.29 22.30
CA LYS A 114 -0.27 11.01 22.30
C LYS A 114 -0.96 11.48 21.01
N ILE A 115 -0.51 12.60 20.46
CA ILE A 115 -1.01 13.14 19.18
C ILE A 115 -0.65 12.19 18.04
N GLU A 116 0.62 11.77 17.97
CA GLU A 116 1.12 10.80 16.98
C GLU A 116 0.32 9.49 17.05
N GLU A 117 0.16 8.95 18.26
CA GLU A 117 -0.63 7.75 18.52
C GLU A 117 -2.08 7.89 18.03
N GLN A 118 -2.75 8.99 18.38
CA GLN A 118 -4.12 9.23 17.96
C GLN A 118 -4.23 9.35 16.43
N ILE A 119 -3.28 10.00 15.77
CA ILE A 119 -3.28 10.14 14.31
C ILE A 119 -3.04 8.80 13.63
N ASP A 120 -2.13 7.98 14.15
CA ASP A 120 -1.89 6.65 13.61
C ASP A 120 -3.11 5.73 13.75
N ILE A 121 -3.85 5.84 14.85
CA ILE A 121 -5.14 5.17 15.06
C ILE A 121 -6.19 5.66 14.05
N GLN A 122 -6.32 6.98 13.85
CA GLN A 122 -7.23 7.54 12.85
C GLN A 122 -6.87 7.10 11.42
N GLU A 123 -5.58 6.97 11.12
CA GLU A 123 -5.10 6.41 9.85
C GLU A 123 -5.58 4.96 9.66
N ARG A 124 -5.69 4.15 10.72
CA ARG A 124 -6.27 2.79 10.64
C ARG A 124 -7.74 2.84 10.23
N TYR A 125 -8.54 3.69 10.87
CA TYR A 125 -9.97 3.84 10.57
C TYR A 125 -10.23 4.38 9.16
N ARG A 126 -9.37 5.29 8.68
CA ARG A 126 -9.44 5.77 7.30
C ARG A 126 -8.98 4.71 6.30
N GLY A 127 -8.01 3.88 6.69
CA GLY A 127 -7.49 2.78 5.88
C GLY A 127 -8.54 1.71 5.57
N SER A 128 -9.32 1.29 6.57
CA SER A 128 -10.43 0.34 6.35
C SER A 128 -11.43 0.86 5.33
N LYS A 129 -11.84 2.13 5.45
CA LYS A 129 -12.75 2.78 4.51
C LYS A 129 -12.14 2.92 3.11
N ALA A 130 -10.88 3.35 3.02
CA ALA A 130 -10.20 3.51 1.74
C ALA A 130 -10.06 2.17 1.00
N PHE A 131 -9.60 1.12 1.68
CA PHE A 131 -9.46 -0.19 1.08
C PHE A 131 -10.81 -0.81 0.72
N TRP A 132 -11.87 -0.57 1.52
CA TRP A 132 -13.24 -0.97 1.19
C TRP A 132 -13.73 -0.38 -0.14
N ILE A 133 -13.52 0.93 -0.33
CA ILE A 133 -13.89 1.65 -1.57
C ILE A 133 -13.03 1.18 -2.73
N LEU A 134 -11.71 1.05 -2.51
CA LEU A 134 -10.74 0.63 -3.51
C LEU A 134 -11.03 -0.79 -4.02
N CYS A 135 -11.43 -1.68 -3.11
CA CYS A 135 -11.91 -2.99 -3.48
C CYS A 135 -13.29 -2.94 -4.13
N GLN A 136 -14.04 -1.84 -4.16
CA GLN A 136 -15.39 -1.76 -4.71
C GLN A 136 -16.37 -2.73 -4.02
N VAL A 137 -16.33 -2.80 -2.68
CA VAL A 137 -17.33 -3.56 -1.92
C VAL A 137 -18.71 -2.92 -2.13
N LYS A 138 -19.72 -3.74 -2.44
CA LYS A 138 -21.04 -3.25 -2.88
C LYS A 138 -21.90 -2.65 -1.77
N SER A 139 -21.74 -3.13 -0.55
CA SER A 139 -22.44 -2.58 0.62
C SER A 139 -21.78 -1.30 1.08
N GLU A 140 -22.57 -0.46 1.75
CA GLU A 140 -22.05 0.72 2.42
C GLU A 140 -21.00 0.32 3.46
N TYR A 141 -20.03 1.21 3.66
CA TYR A 141 -18.98 1.00 4.65
C TYR A 141 -19.56 1.21 6.04
N GLU A 142 -19.39 0.21 6.90
CA GLU A 142 -19.64 0.30 8.33
C GLU A 142 -18.49 -0.35 9.10
N PRO A 143 -18.11 0.17 10.27
CA PRO A 143 -17.13 -0.48 11.14
C PRO A 143 -17.57 -1.91 11.50
N LEU A 144 -16.75 -2.91 11.19
CA LEU A 144 -17.05 -4.32 11.48
C LEU A 144 -16.48 -4.79 12.83
N LEU A 145 -15.54 -4.05 13.39
CA LEU A 145 -14.98 -4.26 14.73
C LEU A 145 -15.08 -2.97 15.53
N THR A 146 -15.09 -3.08 16.85
CA THR A 146 -15.09 -1.91 17.73
C THR A 146 -13.74 -1.19 17.68
N ASN A 147 -13.76 0.11 17.99
CA ASN A 147 -12.56 0.94 18.00
C ASN A 147 -11.53 0.41 19.02
N GLU A 148 -12.00 -0.07 20.18
CA GLU A 148 -11.14 -0.59 21.25
C GLU A 148 -10.31 -1.80 20.79
N LEU A 149 -10.86 -2.67 19.92
CA LEU A 149 -10.12 -3.80 19.36
C LEU A 149 -8.99 -3.33 18.43
N ILE A 150 -9.26 -2.33 17.59
CA ILE A 150 -8.27 -1.78 16.66
C ILE A 150 -7.16 -1.07 17.43
N GLU A 151 -7.52 -0.22 18.40
CA GLU A 151 -6.59 0.51 19.27
C GLU A 151 -5.73 -0.46 20.08
N SER A 152 -6.34 -1.42 20.77
CA SER A 152 -5.60 -2.44 21.53
C SER A 152 -4.59 -3.19 20.64
N SER A 153 -5.03 -3.64 19.45
CA SER A 153 -4.13 -4.32 18.51
C SER A 153 -2.99 -3.43 18.02
N TYR A 154 -3.27 -2.14 17.81
CA TYR A 154 -2.28 -1.15 17.41
C TYR A 154 -1.21 -0.98 18.49
N HIS A 155 -1.62 -0.76 19.75
CA HIS A 155 -0.70 -0.63 20.87
C HIS A 155 0.15 -1.89 21.06
N LYS A 156 -0.41 -3.10 20.89
CA LYS A 156 0.39 -4.34 20.95
C LYS A 156 1.49 -4.36 19.89
N ARG A 157 1.18 -3.97 18.65
CA ARG A 157 2.14 -3.95 17.54
C ARG A 157 3.27 -2.93 17.76
N ILE A 158 2.94 -1.68 18.07
CA ILE A 158 3.96 -0.62 18.21
C ILE A 158 4.90 -0.88 19.39
N ASN A 159 4.41 -1.58 20.42
CA ASN A 159 5.21 -1.99 21.56
C ASN A 159 5.87 -3.38 21.38
N ALA A 160 5.82 -3.95 20.17
CA ALA A 160 6.38 -5.26 19.82
C ALA A 160 5.96 -6.41 20.76
N ILE A 161 4.74 -6.33 21.32
CA ILE A 161 4.18 -7.36 22.20
C ILE A 161 3.65 -8.49 21.34
N LYS A 162 4.20 -9.70 21.52
CA LYS A 162 3.83 -10.85 20.68
C LYS A 162 2.45 -11.37 21.04
N SER A 163 1.77 -11.95 20.05
CA SER A 163 0.45 -12.59 20.26
C SER A 163 0.45 -13.64 21.38
N SER A 164 1.57 -14.31 21.67
CA SER A 164 1.67 -15.32 22.74
C SER A 164 1.81 -14.73 24.15
N GLU A 165 2.05 -13.43 24.27
CA GLU A 165 2.42 -12.75 25.53
C GLU A 165 1.23 -12.07 26.23
N PHE A 166 0.04 -12.09 25.61
CA PHE A 166 -1.17 -11.50 26.20
C PHE A 166 -2.38 -12.44 26.06
N LYS A 167 -3.49 -12.07 26.70
CA LYS A 167 -4.78 -12.77 26.59
C LYS A 167 -5.85 -11.75 26.28
N ASP A 168 -6.44 -11.85 25.09
CA ASP A 168 -7.44 -10.90 24.64
C ASP A 168 -8.34 -11.54 23.55
N ASP A 169 -9.18 -10.71 22.92
CA ASP A 169 -10.00 -11.11 21.80
C ASP A 169 -9.19 -11.68 20.62
N PHE A 170 -9.79 -12.62 19.89
CA PHE A 170 -9.19 -13.27 18.73
C PHE A 170 -8.70 -12.27 17.67
N PHE A 171 -9.43 -11.18 17.41
CA PHE A 171 -9.03 -10.18 16.42
C PHE A 171 -7.83 -9.35 16.88
N ILE A 172 -7.65 -9.11 18.18
CA ILE A 172 -6.45 -8.45 18.70
C ILE A 172 -5.24 -9.36 18.48
N HIS A 173 -5.37 -10.65 18.79
CA HIS A 173 -4.33 -11.63 18.49
C HIS A 173 -4.00 -11.68 17.00
N LEU A 174 -5.01 -11.74 16.13
CA LEU A 174 -4.85 -11.75 14.66
C LEU A 174 -4.09 -10.53 14.15
N LEU A 175 -4.50 -9.33 14.58
CA LEU A 175 -3.94 -8.07 14.12
C LEU A 175 -2.54 -7.80 14.70
N ALA A 176 -2.18 -8.39 15.84
CA ALA A 176 -0.85 -8.30 16.43
C ALA A 176 0.08 -9.47 16.06
N TYR A 177 -0.42 -10.49 15.35
CA TYR A 177 0.33 -11.68 15.03
C TYR A 177 1.36 -11.43 13.91
N ASP A 178 2.60 -11.79 14.19
CA ASP A 178 3.63 -12.04 13.18
C ASP A 178 4.04 -13.50 13.22
N ARG A 179 4.43 -14.04 12.06
CA ARG A 179 4.81 -15.44 11.92
C ARG A 179 6.23 -15.65 12.47
N TYR A 180 6.32 -16.34 13.60
CA TYR A 180 7.59 -16.78 14.20
C TYR A 180 7.83 -18.28 14.05
N GLU A 181 6.78 -19.06 13.77
CA GLU A 181 6.85 -20.51 13.62
C GLU A 181 7.25 -20.90 12.18
N PHE A 182 7.95 -22.03 12.05
CA PHE A 182 8.34 -22.61 10.77
C PHE A 182 7.17 -23.33 10.08
N PHE A 183 6.17 -22.57 9.65
CA PHE A 183 5.05 -23.06 8.85
C PHE A 183 5.36 -23.01 7.34
N PRO A 184 4.60 -23.76 6.50
CA PRO A 184 4.79 -23.71 5.05
C PRO A 184 4.75 -22.27 4.51
N ASN A 185 5.67 -21.92 3.62
CA ASN A 185 5.66 -20.61 2.95
C ASN A 185 4.73 -20.59 1.71
N SER A 186 3.57 -21.25 1.82
CA SER A 186 2.55 -21.37 0.78
C SER A 186 1.19 -20.95 1.33
N ASP A 187 0.14 -21.00 0.50
CA ASP A 187 -1.23 -20.68 0.93
C ASP A 187 -1.69 -21.52 2.13
N LEU A 188 -1.21 -22.76 2.24
CA LEU A 188 -1.46 -23.63 3.39
C LEU A 188 -0.93 -23.02 4.70
N GLY A 189 0.19 -22.31 4.65
CA GLY A 189 0.80 -21.68 5.81
C GLY A 189 -0.10 -20.71 6.54
N TYR A 190 -0.97 -19.98 5.83
CA TYR A 190 -1.90 -19.04 6.46
C TYR A 190 -2.93 -19.76 7.34
N TYR A 191 -3.30 -20.99 6.99
CA TYR A 191 -4.19 -21.81 7.83
C TYR A 191 -3.49 -22.34 9.07
N TYR A 192 -2.18 -22.62 9.01
CA TYR A 192 -1.39 -22.91 10.21
C TYR A 192 -1.34 -21.71 11.16
N ASP A 193 -1.10 -20.51 10.62
CA ASP A 193 -1.07 -19.28 11.42
C ASP A 193 -2.36 -19.07 12.20
N ILE A 194 -3.53 -19.31 11.58
CA ILE A 194 -4.83 -19.14 12.27
C ILE A 194 -4.98 -20.12 13.42
N GLY A 195 -4.51 -21.35 13.25
CA GLY A 195 -4.46 -22.32 14.33
C GLY A 195 -3.69 -21.76 15.52
N GLU A 196 -2.50 -21.21 15.26
CA GLU A 196 -1.62 -20.63 16.28
C GLU A 196 -2.24 -19.38 16.94
N ILE A 197 -2.81 -18.47 16.15
CA ILE A 197 -3.53 -17.27 16.63
C ILE A 197 -4.70 -17.68 17.53
N PHE A 198 -5.47 -18.68 17.13
CA PHE A 198 -6.58 -19.19 17.92
C PHE A 198 -6.12 -19.86 19.21
N ALA A 199 -5.00 -20.58 19.19
CA ALA A 199 -4.40 -21.12 20.40
C ALA A 199 -4.01 -20.00 21.37
N HIS A 200 -3.34 -18.94 20.89
CA HIS A 200 -2.99 -17.78 21.69
C HIS A 200 -4.22 -17.09 22.30
N SER A 201 -5.29 -16.90 21.51
CA SER A 201 -6.54 -16.30 22.00
C SER A 201 -7.28 -17.17 23.03
N LYS A 202 -6.92 -18.45 23.13
CA LYS A 202 -7.38 -19.37 24.19
C LYS A 202 -6.37 -19.50 25.35
N GLY A 203 -5.32 -18.68 25.37
CA GLY A 203 -4.26 -18.70 26.37
C GLY A 203 -3.37 -19.95 26.29
N LYS A 204 -3.29 -20.59 25.12
CA LYS A 204 -2.37 -21.71 24.84
C LYS A 204 -1.13 -21.17 24.14
N THR A 205 0.00 -21.84 24.32
CA THR A 205 1.28 -21.44 23.73
C THR A 205 1.44 -21.87 22.27
N SER A 206 0.69 -22.88 21.83
CA SER A 206 0.66 -23.34 20.44
C SER A 206 -0.58 -24.18 20.18
N PHE A 207 -0.97 -24.30 18.92
CA PHE A 207 -2.05 -25.19 18.49
C PHE A 207 -1.60 -26.62 18.19
N LYS A 208 -0.29 -26.91 18.26
CA LYS A 208 0.28 -28.25 18.09
C LYS A 208 -0.42 -29.25 19.01
N GLY A 209 -0.84 -30.37 18.45
CA GLY A 209 -1.62 -31.41 19.15
C GLY A 209 -3.15 -31.18 19.17
N SER A 210 -3.64 -30.07 18.64
CA SER A 210 -5.09 -29.89 18.40
C SER A 210 -5.58 -30.76 17.24
N SER A 211 -6.90 -31.00 17.17
CA SER A 211 -7.50 -31.71 16.04
C SER A 211 -7.28 -30.97 14.72
N PHE A 212 -7.29 -29.63 14.75
CA PHE A 212 -7.01 -28.81 13.57
C PHE A 212 -5.55 -28.96 13.09
N HIS A 213 -4.57 -28.91 14.00
CA HIS A 213 -3.17 -29.19 13.65
C HIS A 213 -3.00 -30.59 13.05
N SER A 214 -3.58 -31.62 13.69
CA SER A 214 -3.50 -32.99 13.20
C SER A 214 -4.15 -33.15 11.81
N PHE A 215 -5.28 -32.48 11.57
CA PHE A 215 -5.92 -32.45 10.25
C PHE A 215 -5.00 -31.84 9.19
N LEU A 216 -4.38 -30.69 9.47
CA LEU A 216 -3.47 -30.02 8.53
C LEU A 216 -2.23 -30.87 8.24
N GLU A 217 -1.62 -31.48 9.25
CA GLU A 217 -0.45 -32.35 9.06
C GLU A 217 -0.79 -33.62 8.29
N ASN A 218 -1.91 -34.29 8.60
CA ASN A 218 -2.34 -35.51 7.91
C ASN A 218 -2.66 -35.27 6.42
N ASN A 219 -3.12 -34.07 6.07
CA ASN A 219 -3.49 -33.70 4.71
C ASN A 219 -2.45 -32.80 4.01
N LYS A 220 -1.30 -32.57 4.65
CA LYS A 220 -0.31 -31.55 4.24
C LYS A 220 0.13 -31.66 2.79
N GLN A 221 0.47 -32.87 2.34
CA GLN A 221 0.92 -33.12 0.97
C GLN A 221 -0.18 -32.77 -0.03
N ALA A 222 -1.41 -33.25 0.20
CA ALA A 222 -2.55 -33.00 -0.68
C ALA A 222 -2.97 -31.52 -0.69
N LEU A 223 -2.93 -30.84 0.46
CA LEU A 223 -3.29 -29.43 0.60
C LEU A 223 -2.23 -28.48 0.02
N SER A 224 -0.95 -28.86 0.04
CA SER A 224 0.14 -28.03 -0.47
C SER A 224 0.07 -27.78 -1.98
N GLU A 225 -0.63 -28.63 -2.72
CA GLU A 225 -0.85 -28.51 -4.18
C GLU A 225 -2.15 -27.78 -4.54
N LYS A 226 -2.93 -27.34 -3.55
CA LYS A 226 -4.23 -26.67 -3.75
C LYS A 226 -4.08 -25.16 -3.73
N SER A 227 -4.96 -24.49 -4.48
CA SER A 227 -5.14 -23.04 -4.37
C SER A 227 -5.72 -22.65 -3.02
N PHE A 228 -5.54 -21.39 -2.62
CA PHE A 228 -6.11 -20.83 -1.40
C PHE A 228 -7.61 -21.15 -1.22
N VAL A 229 -8.43 -20.93 -2.24
CA VAL A 229 -9.88 -21.14 -2.19
C VAL A 229 -10.23 -22.63 -2.08
N GLN A 230 -9.48 -23.50 -2.75
CA GLN A 230 -9.65 -24.95 -2.59
C GLN A 230 -9.32 -25.44 -1.18
N ILE A 231 -8.27 -24.90 -0.54
CA ILE A 231 -7.96 -25.22 0.86
C ILE A 231 -9.10 -24.75 1.78
N ALA A 232 -9.60 -23.53 1.56
CA ALA A 232 -10.74 -22.98 2.32
C ALA A 232 -11.96 -23.90 2.27
N GLN A 233 -12.28 -24.41 1.08
CA GLN A 233 -13.41 -25.31 0.87
C GLN A 233 -13.21 -26.65 1.58
N ILE A 234 -12.03 -27.26 1.44
CA ILE A 234 -11.70 -28.54 2.10
C ILE A 234 -11.80 -28.42 3.62
N ILE A 235 -11.31 -27.32 4.21
CA ILE A 235 -11.42 -27.08 5.65
C ILE A 235 -12.88 -26.87 6.06
N SER A 236 -13.65 -26.11 5.28
CA SER A 236 -15.07 -25.82 5.57
C SER A 236 -15.94 -27.07 5.55
N ASP A 237 -15.65 -28.02 4.67
CA ASP A 237 -16.45 -29.24 4.47
C ASP A 237 -16.01 -30.42 5.37
N SER A 238 -14.90 -30.26 6.10
CA SER A 238 -14.30 -31.35 6.89
C SER A 238 -14.95 -31.51 8.26
N ASN A 239 -15.39 -32.74 8.55
CA ASN A 239 -15.91 -33.12 9.88
C ASN A 239 -14.80 -33.24 10.96
N ASP A 240 -13.53 -33.34 10.55
CA ASP A 240 -12.41 -33.52 11.50
C ASP A 240 -12.09 -32.23 12.28
N VAL A 241 -12.55 -31.09 11.75
CA VAL A 241 -12.20 -29.75 12.26
C VAL A 241 -13.42 -28.94 12.71
N THR A 242 -14.59 -29.56 12.79
CA THR A 242 -15.86 -28.90 13.13
C THR A 242 -15.79 -28.10 14.43
N LYS A 243 -15.16 -28.64 15.48
CA LYS A 243 -15.00 -27.92 16.76
C LYS A 243 -14.19 -26.62 16.64
N PHE A 244 -13.23 -26.58 15.74
CA PHE A 244 -12.41 -25.40 15.46
C PHE A 244 -13.22 -24.41 14.62
N THR A 245 -13.85 -24.88 13.54
CA THR A 245 -14.60 -24.02 12.62
C THR A 245 -15.84 -23.41 13.30
N GLU A 246 -16.56 -24.16 14.14
CA GLU A 246 -17.73 -23.66 14.88
C GLU A 246 -17.35 -22.55 15.88
N GLN A 247 -16.24 -22.71 16.60
CA GLN A 247 -15.79 -21.69 17.56
C GLN A 247 -15.33 -20.39 16.89
N LEU A 248 -14.91 -20.47 15.63
CA LEU A 248 -14.53 -19.31 14.81
C LEU A 248 -15.58 -19.01 13.74
N THR A 249 -16.84 -19.37 13.99
CA THR A 249 -17.98 -18.98 13.17
C THR A 249 -19.00 -18.29 14.05
N SER A 250 -19.33 -17.03 13.72
CA SER A 250 -20.33 -16.25 14.45
C SER A 250 -21.29 -15.61 13.47
N ASN A 251 -22.60 -15.74 13.69
CA ASN A 251 -23.65 -15.20 12.80
C ASN A 251 -23.48 -15.62 11.33
N GLY A 252 -23.01 -16.85 11.09
CA GLY A 252 -22.73 -17.36 9.74
C GLY A 252 -21.44 -16.84 9.09
N LEU A 253 -20.69 -15.95 9.76
CA LEU A 253 -19.40 -15.46 9.30
C LEU A 253 -18.28 -16.38 9.82
N ARG A 254 -17.59 -17.05 8.89
CA ARG A 254 -16.43 -17.91 9.20
C ARG A 254 -15.19 -17.04 9.40
N GLN A 255 -14.98 -16.59 10.63
CA GLN A 255 -13.88 -15.70 11.01
C GLN A 255 -12.52 -16.33 10.69
N TYR A 256 -12.35 -17.65 10.83
CA TYR A 256 -11.12 -18.34 10.46
C TYR A 256 -10.75 -18.16 8.98
N LEU A 257 -11.73 -18.11 8.06
CA LEU A 257 -11.45 -17.87 6.64
C LEU A 257 -11.13 -16.40 6.37
N ALA A 258 -11.87 -15.48 6.99
CA ALA A 258 -11.58 -14.05 6.90
C ALA A 258 -10.15 -13.74 7.38
N SER A 259 -9.73 -14.37 8.47
CA SER A 259 -8.37 -14.29 8.99
C SER A 259 -7.34 -14.86 8.02
N ALA A 260 -7.64 -15.97 7.34
CA ALA A 260 -6.71 -16.58 6.38
C ALA A 260 -6.47 -15.62 5.20
N ILE A 261 -7.56 -15.03 4.69
CA ILE A 261 -7.53 -14.08 3.58
C ILE A 261 -6.74 -12.84 4.01
N PHE A 262 -7.02 -12.31 5.20
CA PHE A 262 -6.31 -11.18 5.77
C PHE A 262 -4.81 -11.45 5.89
N LEU A 263 -4.38 -12.60 6.43
CA LEU A 263 -2.95 -12.92 6.58
C LEU A 263 -2.24 -13.02 5.23
N LYS A 264 -2.92 -13.56 4.22
CA LYS A 264 -2.42 -13.56 2.84
C LYS A 264 -2.28 -12.15 2.28
N PHE A 265 -3.28 -11.28 2.48
CA PHE A 265 -3.22 -9.87 2.06
C PHE A 265 -2.11 -9.12 2.80
N LYS A 266 -1.99 -9.31 4.12
CA LYS A 266 -0.92 -8.73 4.96
C LYS A 266 0.46 -9.09 4.40
N ASN A 267 0.70 -10.36 4.11
CA ASN A 267 1.98 -10.81 3.59
C ASN A 267 2.26 -10.27 2.18
N ASP A 268 1.26 -10.27 1.30
CA ASP A 268 1.40 -9.82 -0.09
C ASP A 268 1.59 -8.30 -0.21
N LEU A 269 0.95 -7.53 0.66
CA LEU A 269 0.97 -6.08 0.64
C LEU A 269 2.09 -5.46 1.50
N ALA A 270 2.77 -6.22 2.36
CA ALA A 270 3.79 -5.68 3.27
C ALA A 270 4.78 -4.75 2.55
N GLU A 271 5.39 -5.24 1.46
CA GLU A 271 6.43 -4.53 0.69
C GLU A 271 5.92 -3.93 -0.63
N ARG A 272 4.60 -3.92 -0.88
CA ARG A 272 4.03 -3.40 -2.13
C ARG A 272 3.42 -2.03 -1.98
N ASP A 273 3.67 -1.15 -2.94
CA ASP A 273 3.07 0.18 -2.97
C ASP A 273 1.69 0.21 -3.66
N THR A 274 1.36 -0.82 -4.44
CA THR A 274 0.08 -0.90 -5.18
C THR A 274 -0.55 -2.29 -5.09
N ILE A 275 -1.88 -2.32 -5.12
CA ILE A 275 -2.71 -3.52 -5.23
C ILE A 275 -2.77 -4.01 -6.69
N LYS A 276 -2.46 -3.17 -7.67
CA LYS A 276 -2.47 -3.58 -9.09
C LYS A 276 -1.54 -4.77 -9.30
N ASP A 277 -2.03 -5.77 -10.03
CA ASP A 277 -1.33 -7.03 -10.31
C ASP A 277 -0.85 -7.82 -9.07
N SER A 278 -1.41 -7.51 -7.90
CA SER A 278 -1.07 -8.18 -6.65
C SER A 278 -1.75 -9.55 -6.48
N ALA A 279 -1.21 -10.42 -5.61
CA ALA A 279 -1.90 -11.68 -5.28
C ALA A 279 -3.19 -11.40 -4.50
N THR A 280 -3.21 -10.32 -3.74
CA THR A 280 -4.40 -9.75 -3.09
C THR A 280 -5.50 -9.45 -4.10
N GLY A 281 -5.19 -8.67 -5.14
CA GLY A 281 -6.13 -8.33 -6.20
C GLY A 281 -6.66 -9.56 -6.94
N ARG A 282 -5.79 -10.52 -7.27
CA ARG A 282 -6.19 -11.80 -7.89
C ARG A 282 -7.14 -12.59 -7.01
N LEU A 283 -6.84 -12.75 -5.72
CA LEU A 283 -7.68 -13.50 -4.80
C LEU A 283 -9.04 -12.82 -4.57
N ILE A 284 -9.08 -11.48 -4.49
CA ILE A 284 -10.34 -10.72 -4.44
C ILE A 284 -11.20 -11.06 -5.68
N GLY A 285 -10.59 -11.03 -6.87
CA GLY A 285 -11.27 -11.36 -8.13
C GLY A 285 -11.76 -12.81 -8.18
N GLU A 286 -10.94 -13.77 -7.75
CA GLU A 286 -11.28 -15.20 -7.68
C GLU A 286 -12.50 -15.45 -6.78
N ILE A 287 -12.46 -14.96 -5.54
CA ILE A 287 -13.56 -15.11 -4.57
C ILE A 287 -14.85 -14.46 -5.10
N ARG A 288 -14.75 -13.30 -5.76
CA ARG A 288 -15.91 -12.63 -6.35
C ARG A 288 -16.55 -13.38 -7.50
N LYS A 289 -15.76 -14.10 -8.29
CA LYS A 289 -16.26 -14.92 -9.41
C LYS A 289 -17.02 -16.13 -8.88
N ASP A 290 -16.49 -16.82 -7.88
CA ASP A 290 -17.14 -17.98 -7.25
C ASP A 290 -18.35 -17.58 -6.40
N LYS A 291 -18.38 -16.34 -5.89
CA LYS A 291 -19.39 -15.81 -4.94
C LYS A 291 -19.45 -16.56 -3.61
N GLN A 292 -18.60 -17.56 -3.41
CA GLN A 292 -18.35 -18.15 -2.12
C GLN A 292 -17.49 -17.20 -1.29
N PHE A 293 -17.64 -17.20 0.03
CA PHE A 293 -16.80 -16.44 0.97
C PHE A 293 -16.87 -14.90 0.86
N ILE A 294 -17.90 -14.32 0.25
CA ILE A 294 -18.01 -12.85 0.07
C ILE A 294 -18.02 -12.10 1.41
N ASN A 295 -18.69 -12.63 2.43
CA ASN A 295 -18.76 -11.99 3.73
C ASN A 295 -17.40 -12.04 4.44
N GLU A 296 -16.73 -13.19 4.35
CA GLU A 296 -15.38 -13.41 4.87
C GLU A 296 -14.35 -12.50 4.17
N LEU A 297 -14.50 -12.32 2.85
CA LEU A 297 -13.70 -11.38 2.07
C LEU A 297 -13.91 -9.94 2.54
N ASN A 298 -15.17 -9.52 2.77
CA ASN A 298 -15.46 -8.17 3.24
C ASN A 298 -14.82 -7.89 4.61
N LEU A 299 -14.85 -8.87 5.53
CA LEU A 299 -14.16 -8.75 6.80
C LEU A 299 -12.63 -8.69 6.61
N ALA A 300 -12.07 -9.52 5.73
CA ALA A 300 -10.63 -9.49 5.42
C ALA A 300 -10.19 -8.14 4.83
N ILE A 301 -11.01 -7.55 3.95
CA ILE A 301 -10.80 -6.20 3.40
C ILE A 301 -10.80 -5.17 4.54
N TYR A 302 -11.81 -5.21 5.41
CA TYR A 302 -11.87 -4.31 6.57
C TYR A 302 -10.60 -4.42 7.44
N LEU A 303 -10.20 -5.65 7.82
CA LEU A 303 -9.01 -5.92 8.62
C LEU A 303 -7.73 -5.43 7.95
N THR A 304 -7.59 -5.63 6.64
CA THR A 304 -6.42 -5.23 5.85
C THR A 304 -6.26 -3.71 5.85
N GLY A 305 -7.37 -3.00 5.60
CA GLY A 305 -7.36 -1.54 5.65
C GLY A 305 -7.06 -1.01 7.05
N SER A 306 -7.66 -1.60 8.10
CA SER A 306 -7.39 -1.25 9.50
C SER A 306 -5.95 -1.55 9.92
N PHE A 307 -5.30 -2.56 9.35
CA PHE A 307 -3.92 -2.91 9.69
C PHE A 307 -2.93 -1.89 9.09
N PHE A 308 -3.02 -1.66 7.78
CA PHE A 308 -2.05 -0.83 7.06
C PHE A 308 -2.31 0.68 7.19
N GLY A 309 -3.57 1.09 7.30
CA GLY A 309 -3.96 2.50 7.34
C GLY A 309 -4.08 3.16 5.97
N TYR A 310 -4.59 4.39 5.97
CA TYR A 310 -4.94 5.14 4.76
C TYR A 310 -3.72 5.43 3.86
N LYS A 311 -2.58 5.77 4.47
CA LYS A 311 -1.31 5.99 3.77
C LYS A 311 -0.92 4.85 2.80
N LYS A 312 -1.35 3.60 3.04
CA LYS A 312 -1.04 2.47 2.16
C LYS A 312 -1.83 2.48 0.85
N PHE A 313 -3.00 3.11 0.83
CA PHE A 313 -3.99 2.91 -0.24
C PHE A 313 -4.41 4.20 -0.95
N TYR A 314 -3.98 5.37 -0.49
CA TYR A 314 -4.48 6.64 -1.03
C TYR A 314 -4.16 6.82 -2.51
N ASP A 315 -2.96 6.43 -2.97
CA ASP A 315 -2.56 6.59 -4.37
C ASP A 315 -3.44 5.73 -5.30
N ASP A 316 -3.58 4.44 -4.99
CA ASP A 316 -4.45 3.54 -5.75
C ASP A 316 -5.93 3.98 -5.70
N LEU A 317 -6.38 4.50 -4.55
CA LEU A 317 -7.74 5.04 -4.39
C LEU A 317 -7.96 6.27 -5.28
N TYR A 318 -7.00 7.19 -5.33
CA TYR A 318 -7.09 8.39 -6.16
C TYR A 318 -7.06 8.07 -7.65
N ASP A 319 -6.27 7.07 -8.05
CA ASP A 319 -6.28 6.51 -9.39
C ASP A 319 -7.65 5.89 -9.74
N LEU A 320 -8.27 5.14 -8.82
CA LEU A 320 -9.59 4.54 -9.04
C LEU A 320 -10.69 5.60 -9.17
N VAL A 321 -10.68 6.62 -8.30
CA VAL A 321 -11.71 7.68 -8.27
C VAL A 321 -11.52 8.70 -9.41
N ASP A 322 -10.38 8.68 -10.09
CA ASP A 322 -10.01 9.63 -11.16
C ASP A 322 -10.17 11.09 -10.69
N LEU A 323 -9.35 11.47 -9.70
CA LEU A 323 -9.40 12.82 -9.14
C LEU A 323 -9.31 13.89 -10.25
N LYS A 324 -10.26 14.82 -10.27
CA LYS A 324 -10.36 15.87 -11.31
C LYS A 324 -9.11 16.74 -11.46
N ILE A 325 -8.28 16.81 -10.41
CA ILE A 325 -7.02 17.56 -10.38
C ILE A 325 -5.87 16.82 -11.04
N PHE A 326 -6.01 15.51 -11.31
CA PHE A 326 -4.98 14.74 -12.00
C PHE A 326 -4.94 15.12 -13.47
N LYS A 327 -3.72 15.18 -14.02
CA LYS A 327 -3.53 15.38 -15.45
C LYS A 327 -4.19 14.22 -16.16
N LYS A 328 -5.19 14.51 -16.99
CA LYS A 328 -5.75 13.51 -17.90
C LYS A 328 -4.62 13.00 -18.78
N LYS A 329 -4.46 11.68 -18.84
CA LYS A 329 -3.48 11.05 -19.73
C LYS A 329 -3.82 11.46 -21.16
N VAL A 330 -3.07 12.42 -21.69
CA VAL A 330 -3.18 12.80 -23.11
C VAL A 330 -2.71 11.60 -23.90
N LYS A 331 -3.62 10.96 -24.62
CA LYS A 331 -3.24 10.01 -25.66
C LYS A 331 -2.48 10.82 -26.71
N LEU A 332 -1.15 10.80 -26.65
CA LEU A 332 -0.32 11.35 -27.70
C LEU A 332 -0.73 10.67 -29.02
N PRO A 333 -1.10 11.42 -30.06
CA PRO A 333 -1.13 10.90 -31.41
C PRO A 333 0.28 10.41 -31.71
N GLN A 334 0.45 9.13 -32.00
CA GLN A 334 1.71 8.63 -32.53
C GLN A 334 1.87 9.29 -33.91
N GLU A 335 2.71 10.32 -34.00
CA GLU A 335 3.20 10.82 -35.28
C GLU A 335 4.01 9.70 -35.94
N ASP A 336 3.52 9.25 -37.08
CA ASP A 336 4.27 8.46 -38.04
C ASP A 336 5.46 9.28 -38.54
N THR A 337 6.65 9.04 -37.99
CA THR A 337 7.90 9.53 -38.60
C THR A 337 8.77 8.35 -38.99
N ASN A 338 8.43 7.76 -40.14
CA ASN A 338 9.41 7.09 -40.98
C ASN A 338 10.44 8.13 -41.46
N VAL A 339 11.60 8.21 -40.82
CA VAL A 339 12.81 8.70 -41.49
C VAL A 339 13.97 7.74 -41.24
N SER A 340 14.55 7.37 -42.37
CA SER A 340 15.60 6.39 -42.61
C SER A 340 16.87 6.59 -41.78
N LYS A 341 17.51 5.45 -41.47
CA LYS A 341 18.85 5.33 -40.89
C LYS A 341 19.90 6.14 -41.66
N LYS A 342 20.73 6.89 -40.94
CA LYS A 342 22.18 6.95 -41.18
C LYS A 342 22.92 7.02 -39.85
N HIS A 343 23.79 6.03 -39.65
CA HIS A 343 24.89 6.08 -38.69
C HIS A 343 25.81 7.25 -39.05
N ASP A 344 26.26 8.00 -38.05
CA ASP A 344 27.68 8.30 -37.89
C ASP A 344 28.00 8.68 -36.44
N LYS A 345 29.14 8.14 -35.99
CA LYS A 345 29.78 8.33 -34.69
C LYS A 345 30.26 9.77 -34.54
N ILE A 346 29.95 10.45 -33.44
CA ILE A 346 30.83 11.45 -32.83
C ILE A 346 30.69 11.35 -31.30
N GLU A 347 31.81 11.08 -30.64
CA GLU A 347 32.02 11.06 -29.18
C GLU A 347 31.81 12.45 -28.56
N PRO A 348 31.46 12.53 -27.25
CA PRO A 348 31.36 13.81 -26.57
C PRO A 348 32.76 14.39 -26.31
N VAL A 349 33.00 15.59 -26.85
CA VAL A 349 34.17 16.41 -26.54
C VAL A 349 34.11 16.83 -25.07
N ILE A 350 35.01 16.25 -24.29
CA ILE A 350 35.41 16.74 -22.96
C ILE A 350 36.32 17.94 -23.20
N GLU A 351 35.86 19.14 -22.84
CA GLU A 351 36.76 20.28 -22.68
C GLU A 351 37.63 20.08 -21.44
N SER A 352 38.92 20.30 -21.64
CA SER A 352 40.00 19.89 -20.76
C SER A 352 40.87 21.08 -20.36
N VAL A 353 41.36 21.03 -19.10
CA VAL A 353 42.65 21.56 -18.60
C VAL A 353 42.64 23.03 -18.10
N PRO A 354 43.42 23.45 -17.06
CA PRO A 354 44.50 22.73 -16.35
C PRO A 354 44.42 22.62 -14.82
N SER A 355 44.94 21.48 -14.38
CA SER A 355 45.59 21.21 -13.09
C SER A 355 46.76 22.15 -12.77
N THR A 356 46.89 22.57 -11.52
CA THR A 356 48.17 23.02 -10.95
C THR A 356 48.41 22.36 -9.60
N THR A 357 49.49 21.59 -9.55
CA THR A 357 50.01 20.84 -8.41
C THR A 357 50.77 21.77 -7.47
N ILE A 358 50.42 21.83 -6.19
CA ILE A 358 51.35 22.22 -5.12
C ILE A 358 51.11 21.30 -3.90
N LYS A 359 52.08 20.43 -3.61
CA LYS A 359 52.34 19.89 -2.26
C LYS A 359 53.09 20.96 -1.46
N PRO A 360 52.91 21.01 -0.14
CA PRO A 360 53.99 20.48 0.69
C PRO A 360 53.52 19.60 1.86
N GLU A 361 54.49 18.80 2.26
CA GLU A 361 54.56 17.80 3.31
C GLU A 361 54.85 18.47 4.67
N ILE A 362 54.46 17.86 5.81
CA ILE A 362 55.27 17.59 7.03
C ILE A 362 54.43 17.48 8.33
N LYS A 363 54.51 16.26 8.91
CA LYS A 363 54.63 15.84 10.34
C LYS A 363 53.61 16.35 11.37
N SER A 364 52.80 15.46 11.94
CA SER A 364 53.04 14.56 13.09
C SER A 364 52.91 15.22 14.47
N SER A 365 51.96 14.73 15.27
CA SER A 365 52.17 14.51 16.70
C SER A 365 51.23 13.40 17.18
N LYS A 366 51.85 12.35 17.72
CA LYS A 366 51.24 11.23 18.46
C LYS A 366 50.59 11.72 19.76
N PHE A 367 49.57 11.01 20.22
CA PHE A 367 49.56 10.44 21.57
C PHE A 367 48.78 9.13 21.59
N GLU A 368 49.46 8.08 22.06
CA GLU A 368 48.97 6.74 22.38
C GLU A 368 48.29 6.75 23.76
N ASN A 369 47.25 5.92 23.93
CA ASN A 369 47.21 4.83 24.91
C ASN A 369 45.94 3.99 24.71
N THR A 370 45.98 2.72 24.29
CA THR A 370 46.37 1.46 24.98
C THR A 370 45.19 0.79 25.67
N GLU A 371 44.75 -0.36 25.13
CA GLU A 371 44.46 -1.66 25.80
C GLU A 371 43.64 -2.54 24.81
N GLN A 372 44.29 -3.39 24.01
CA GLN A 372 44.62 -4.81 24.25
C GLN A 372 43.45 -5.81 24.29
N SER A 373 43.49 -6.71 23.29
CA SER A 373 43.35 -8.17 23.41
C SER A 373 41.93 -8.77 23.43
N LYS A 374 41.53 -9.40 22.33
CA LYS A 374 41.77 -10.84 22.05
C LYS A 374 41.34 -11.20 20.62
N LEU A 375 42.24 -11.88 19.91
CA LEU A 375 42.06 -12.42 18.56
C LEU A 375 42.63 -13.84 18.56
N SER A 376 41.79 -14.83 18.28
CA SER A 376 42.10 -16.18 17.79
C SER A 376 40.80 -17.00 17.90
N GLU A 377 40.37 -17.86 17.00
CA GLU A 377 40.73 -18.43 15.69
C GLU A 377 39.37 -18.95 15.16
N VAL A 378 39.05 -18.97 13.87
CA VAL A 378 39.39 -20.06 12.95
C VAL A 378 39.11 -19.55 11.53
N LYS A 379 40.18 -19.45 10.74
CA LYS A 379 40.14 -19.57 9.28
C LYS A 379 39.97 -21.05 8.96
N ASP A 380 38.96 -21.40 8.17
CA ASP A 380 39.08 -22.31 7.03
C ASP A 380 37.69 -22.57 6.42
N LYS A 381 37.64 -22.45 5.07
CA LYS A 381 36.53 -22.65 4.12
C LYS A 381 36.10 -21.37 3.37
N ASN A 382 37.04 -20.84 2.59
CA ASN A 382 36.73 -20.05 1.40
C ASN A 382 37.63 -20.55 0.26
N GLU A 383 37.34 -21.77 -0.18
CA GLU A 383 37.65 -22.30 -1.51
C GLU A 383 36.57 -23.36 -1.76
N ILE A 384 36.01 -23.39 -2.98
CA ILE A 384 34.71 -24.00 -3.37
C ILE A 384 33.54 -23.02 -3.19
N ILE A 385 33.47 -21.99 -4.04
CA ILE A 385 32.28 -21.53 -4.81
C ILE A 385 32.85 -20.56 -5.86
N GLU A 386 33.44 -21.10 -6.93
CA GLU A 386 33.69 -20.29 -8.14
C GLU A 386 33.64 -21.11 -9.44
N LYS A 387 33.01 -22.30 -9.40
CA LYS A 387 32.88 -23.18 -10.59
C LYS A 387 31.50 -23.83 -10.78
N VAL A 388 30.42 -23.18 -10.35
CA VAL A 388 29.03 -23.62 -10.69
C VAL A 388 28.16 -22.48 -11.23
N VAL A 389 28.70 -21.28 -11.46
CA VAL A 389 27.92 -20.12 -11.94
C VAL A 389 27.91 -19.96 -13.47
N THR A 390 28.67 -20.76 -14.23
CA THR A 390 28.76 -20.63 -15.70
C THR A 390 28.15 -21.81 -16.47
N GLY A 391 26.94 -22.24 -16.08
CA GLY A 391 26.26 -23.37 -16.74
C GLY A 391 24.73 -23.36 -16.80
N LYS A 392 24.03 -22.29 -16.38
CA LYS A 392 22.54 -22.27 -16.38
C LYS A 392 21.91 -21.06 -17.09
N GLU A 393 22.69 -20.27 -17.82
CA GLU A 393 22.19 -19.07 -18.52
C GLU A 393 21.80 -19.30 -19.99
N GLN A 394 21.79 -20.55 -20.47
CA GLN A 394 21.42 -20.88 -21.87
C GLN A 394 20.23 -21.84 -22.05
N VAL A 395 19.49 -22.18 -20.98
CA VAL A 395 18.29 -23.05 -21.10
C VAL A 395 16.99 -22.37 -20.65
N LEU A 396 17.02 -21.09 -20.30
CA LEU A 396 15.85 -20.32 -19.82
C LEU A 396 15.32 -19.27 -20.80
N LYS A 397 15.71 -19.32 -22.08
CA LYS A 397 15.21 -18.41 -23.13
C LYS A 397 14.05 -18.96 -23.97
N GLU A 398 13.48 -20.12 -23.65
CA GLU A 398 12.41 -20.71 -24.48
C GLU A 398 11.04 -20.91 -23.83
N GLN A 399 10.81 -20.57 -22.57
CA GLN A 399 9.47 -20.73 -21.96
C GLN A 399 9.06 -19.63 -20.98
N VAL A 400 8.98 -18.37 -21.44
CA VAL A 400 7.98 -17.39 -20.98
C VAL A 400 7.67 -16.42 -22.13
N LYS A 401 6.79 -16.83 -23.04
CA LYS A 401 6.05 -15.92 -23.92
C LYS A 401 4.59 -15.97 -23.50
N THR A 402 4.20 -15.10 -22.59
CA THR A 402 2.79 -14.80 -22.31
C THR A 402 2.58 -13.29 -22.44
N SER A 403 2.32 -12.92 -23.70
CA SER A 403 1.36 -11.89 -24.16
C SER A 403 1.32 -10.53 -23.45
N THR A 404 2.26 -9.65 -23.79
CA THR A 404 1.87 -8.30 -24.24
C THR A 404 1.47 -8.44 -25.71
N SER A 405 0.20 -8.19 -26.07
CA SER A 405 -0.29 -8.35 -27.44
C SER A 405 0.31 -7.27 -28.35
N ASP A 406 1.46 -7.59 -28.97
CA ASP A 406 1.98 -6.86 -30.13
C ASP A 406 1.05 -7.11 -31.32
N TYR A 407 -0.05 -6.35 -31.36
CA TYR A 407 -0.96 -6.34 -32.49
C TYR A 407 -0.20 -5.95 -33.77
N SER A 408 -0.35 -6.74 -34.84
CA SER A 408 0.17 -6.35 -36.15
C SER A 408 -0.51 -5.05 -36.63
N GLY A 409 0.14 -4.30 -37.54
CA GLY A 409 -0.40 -3.02 -38.01
C GLY A 409 -1.85 -3.12 -38.53
N VAL A 410 -2.21 -4.23 -39.17
CA VAL A 410 -3.57 -4.52 -39.63
C VAL A 410 -4.52 -4.80 -38.46
N GLN A 411 -4.09 -5.55 -37.45
CA GLN A 411 -4.91 -5.81 -36.27
C GLN A 411 -5.17 -4.55 -35.45
N LYS A 412 -4.18 -3.65 -35.35
CA LYS A 412 -4.33 -2.37 -34.65
C LYS A 412 -5.39 -1.48 -35.32
N GLN A 413 -5.34 -1.35 -36.64
CA GLN A 413 -6.35 -0.60 -37.41
C GLN A 413 -7.76 -1.19 -37.24
N ILE A 414 -7.86 -2.52 -37.22
CA ILE A 414 -9.14 -3.21 -37.02
C ILE A 414 -9.66 -3.00 -35.59
N LEU A 415 -8.79 -3.08 -34.58
CA LEU A 415 -9.14 -2.82 -33.20
C LEU A 415 -9.65 -1.38 -33.02
N ASP A 416 -8.96 -0.39 -33.60
CA ASP A 416 -9.38 1.02 -33.52
C ASP A 416 -10.76 1.23 -34.16
N MET A 417 -11.05 0.55 -35.26
CA MET A 417 -12.35 0.63 -35.93
C MET A 417 -13.45 -0.07 -35.11
N LEU A 418 -13.15 -1.20 -34.47
CA LEU A 418 -14.08 -1.87 -33.53
C LEU A 418 -14.37 -1.00 -32.30
N LEU A 419 -13.36 -0.34 -31.75
CA LEU A 419 -13.51 0.58 -30.61
C LEU A 419 -14.33 1.81 -30.99
N ARG A 420 -14.15 2.37 -32.19
CA ARG A 420 -14.98 3.47 -32.69
C ARG A 420 -16.46 3.09 -32.77
N ILE A 421 -16.78 1.91 -33.31
CA ILE A 421 -18.17 1.41 -33.36
C ILE A 421 -18.75 1.26 -31.95
N LEU A 422 -17.94 0.76 -31.00
CA LEU A 422 -18.37 0.65 -29.61
C LEU A 422 -18.62 2.03 -28.97
N ASP A 423 -17.79 3.02 -29.26
CA ASP A 423 -17.96 4.38 -28.74
C ASP A 423 -19.22 5.05 -29.32
N GLU A 424 -19.54 4.83 -30.61
CA GLU A 424 -20.79 5.29 -31.25
C GLU A 424 -22.04 4.65 -30.62
N GLU A 425 -21.95 3.40 -30.18
CA GLU A 425 -23.05 2.61 -29.61
C GLU A 425 -23.04 2.59 -28.07
N LYS A 426 -22.44 3.59 -27.42
CA LYS A 426 -22.40 3.74 -25.94
C LYS A 426 -21.80 2.53 -25.20
N GLY A 427 -20.80 1.89 -25.78
CA GLY A 427 -19.95 0.88 -25.14
C GLY A 427 -20.32 -0.58 -25.38
N SER A 428 -21.47 -0.87 -26.00
CA SER A 428 -21.82 -2.24 -26.42
C SER A 428 -22.92 -2.27 -27.48
N PHE A 429 -22.90 -3.26 -28.37
CA PHE A 429 -23.94 -3.45 -29.39
C PHE A 429 -24.26 -4.93 -29.68
N GLU A 430 -25.47 -5.20 -30.16
CA GLU A 430 -25.90 -6.53 -30.62
C GLU A 430 -25.51 -6.78 -32.08
N ILE A 431 -24.96 -7.95 -32.39
CA ILE A 431 -24.65 -8.36 -33.78
C ILE A 431 -25.96 -8.67 -34.55
N LYS A 432 -26.60 -7.64 -35.08
CA LYS A 432 -27.74 -7.70 -36.02
C LYS A 432 -27.26 -7.74 -37.47
N THR A 433 -28.16 -7.89 -38.44
CA THR A 433 -27.81 -8.04 -39.87
C THR A 433 -26.94 -6.88 -40.39
N ASP A 434 -27.25 -5.65 -40.00
CA ASP A 434 -26.53 -4.46 -40.48
C ASP A 434 -25.10 -4.41 -39.93
N ARG A 435 -24.95 -4.59 -38.60
CA ARG A 435 -23.65 -4.67 -37.93
C ARG A 435 -22.86 -5.92 -38.31
N LEU A 436 -23.51 -7.03 -38.63
CA LEU A 436 -22.85 -8.24 -39.13
C LEU A 436 -22.16 -7.99 -40.47
N ASN A 437 -22.80 -7.28 -41.38
CA ASN A 437 -22.23 -6.98 -42.70
C ASN A 437 -21.05 -6.00 -42.60
N GLU A 438 -21.15 -5.04 -41.69
CA GLU A 438 -20.05 -4.11 -41.38
C GLU A 438 -18.86 -4.83 -40.74
N LEU A 439 -19.09 -5.66 -39.72
CA LEU A 439 -18.03 -6.46 -39.08
C LEU A 439 -17.35 -7.43 -40.04
N LYS A 440 -18.10 -8.03 -40.97
CA LYS A 440 -17.52 -8.88 -42.03
C LYS A 440 -16.53 -8.11 -42.91
N LYS A 441 -16.82 -6.85 -43.25
CA LYS A 441 -15.90 -6.00 -44.03
C LYS A 441 -14.67 -5.61 -43.22
N ILE A 442 -14.86 -5.28 -41.95
CA ILE A 442 -13.78 -4.87 -41.05
C ILE A 442 -12.80 -6.02 -40.79
N LEU A 443 -13.33 -7.23 -40.61
CA LEU A 443 -12.54 -8.41 -40.25
C LEU A 443 -12.03 -9.21 -41.44
N SER A 444 -12.46 -8.90 -42.67
CA SER A 444 -12.01 -9.63 -43.87
C SER A 444 -10.49 -9.67 -44.04
N PRO A 445 -9.69 -8.64 -43.68
CA PRO A 445 -8.23 -8.72 -43.77
C PRO A 445 -7.58 -9.73 -42.82
N LEU A 446 -8.30 -10.18 -41.78
CA LEU A 446 -7.81 -11.17 -40.81
C LEU A 446 -8.20 -12.60 -41.16
N SER A 447 -9.03 -12.80 -42.18
CA SER A 447 -9.54 -14.11 -42.58
C SER A 447 -8.82 -14.59 -43.83
N VAL A 448 -7.58 -15.06 -43.64
CA VAL A 448 -6.71 -15.49 -44.75
C VAL A 448 -7.21 -16.79 -45.43
N GLU A 449 -8.10 -17.56 -44.78
CA GLU A 449 -8.52 -18.88 -45.29
C GLU A 449 -10.04 -19.18 -45.26
N LYS A 450 -10.89 -18.25 -44.77
CA LYS A 450 -12.36 -18.47 -44.71
C LYS A 450 -13.15 -17.25 -45.15
N THR A 451 -14.15 -17.44 -46.02
CA THR A 451 -15.22 -16.45 -46.22
C THR A 451 -16.02 -16.30 -44.93
N ILE A 452 -15.96 -15.13 -44.31
CA ILE A 452 -16.75 -14.78 -43.11
C ILE A 452 -18.23 -14.72 -43.51
N SER A 453 -18.95 -15.82 -43.31
CA SER A 453 -20.30 -15.99 -43.84
C SER A 453 -21.37 -15.94 -42.76
N LYS A 454 -21.05 -16.37 -41.53
CA LYS A 454 -21.99 -16.48 -40.41
C LYS A 454 -21.60 -15.58 -39.24
N LYS A 455 -22.54 -15.37 -38.31
CA LYS A 455 -22.31 -14.60 -37.06
C LYS A 455 -21.22 -15.25 -36.21
N ASP A 456 -21.17 -16.57 -36.19
CA ASP A 456 -20.23 -17.34 -35.37
C ASP A 456 -18.79 -17.14 -35.83
N ASP A 457 -18.55 -16.98 -37.14
CA ASP A 457 -17.23 -16.70 -37.71
C ASP A 457 -16.68 -15.35 -37.20
N VAL A 458 -17.54 -14.32 -37.18
CA VAL A 458 -17.20 -12.98 -36.66
C VAL A 458 -16.87 -13.04 -35.17
N VAL A 459 -17.72 -13.74 -34.40
CA VAL A 459 -17.52 -13.91 -32.96
C VAL A 459 -16.21 -14.64 -32.67
N GLN A 460 -15.90 -15.69 -33.44
CA GLN A 460 -14.67 -16.46 -33.28
C GLN A 460 -13.43 -15.60 -33.55
N ILE A 461 -13.41 -14.85 -34.66
CA ILE A 461 -12.27 -13.96 -34.98
C ILE A 461 -12.07 -12.92 -33.88
N ILE A 462 -13.14 -12.30 -33.38
CA ILE A 462 -13.02 -11.28 -32.32
C ILE A 462 -12.54 -11.91 -31.01
N LYS A 463 -13.00 -13.11 -30.64
CA LYS A 463 -12.50 -13.82 -29.45
C LYS A 463 -11.04 -14.22 -29.58
N GLU A 464 -10.64 -14.73 -30.73
CA GLU A 464 -9.27 -15.19 -30.97
C GLU A 464 -8.28 -14.03 -31.07
N LYS A 465 -8.69 -12.90 -31.64
CA LYS A 465 -7.78 -11.79 -31.94
C LYS A 465 -7.89 -10.61 -30.98
N PHE A 466 -9.02 -10.37 -30.33
CA PHE A 466 -9.27 -9.13 -29.58
C PHE A 466 -9.89 -9.33 -28.18
N SER A 467 -9.81 -10.54 -27.61
CA SER A 467 -10.46 -10.87 -26.34
C SER A 467 -9.86 -10.17 -25.11
N ASP A 468 -8.66 -9.61 -25.21
CA ASP A 468 -8.02 -8.78 -24.18
C ASP A 468 -8.68 -7.39 -24.06
N ARG A 469 -9.26 -6.85 -25.15
CA ARG A 469 -9.86 -5.51 -25.19
C ARG A 469 -11.38 -5.50 -25.42
N ILE A 470 -11.93 -6.56 -26.00
CA ILE A 470 -13.34 -6.67 -26.38
C ILE A 470 -13.97 -7.87 -25.67
N SER A 471 -15.15 -7.67 -25.07
CA SER A 471 -15.97 -8.71 -24.47
C SER A 471 -17.07 -9.16 -25.46
N ILE A 472 -17.42 -10.44 -25.41
CA ILE A 472 -18.57 -10.97 -26.17
C ILE A 472 -19.45 -11.78 -25.23
N GLU A 473 -20.69 -11.35 -25.07
CA GLU A 473 -21.71 -12.02 -24.28
C GLU A 473 -22.74 -12.71 -25.20
N ALA A 474 -23.04 -13.99 -24.95
CA ALA A 474 -24.08 -14.72 -25.66
C ALA A 474 -25.37 -14.71 -24.84
N LYS A 475 -26.45 -14.12 -25.36
CA LYS A 475 -27.80 -14.15 -24.78
C LYS A 475 -28.75 -14.90 -25.71
N GLY A 476 -28.83 -16.22 -25.53
CA GLY A 476 -29.58 -17.09 -26.43
C GLY A 476 -28.97 -17.09 -27.85
N LYS A 477 -29.75 -16.72 -28.87
CA LYS A 477 -29.29 -16.62 -30.28
C LYS A 477 -28.60 -15.28 -30.61
N LYS A 478 -28.36 -14.43 -29.61
CA LYS A 478 -27.80 -13.09 -29.78
C LYS A 478 -26.39 -13.01 -29.23
N TYR A 479 -25.53 -12.29 -29.95
CA TYR A 479 -24.19 -11.94 -29.50
C TYR A 479 -24.14 -10.44 -29.25
N ILE A 480 -23.68 -10.05 -28.07
CA ILE A 480 -23.44 -8.66 -27.69
C ILE A 480 -21.94 -8.46 -27.60
N ILE A 481 -21.41 -7.52 -28.36
CA ILE A 481 -20.02 -7.09 -28.29
C ILE A 481 -19.95 -5.88 -27.36
N GLY A 482 -19.03 -5.90 -26.39
CA GLY A 482 -18.81 -4.81 -25.45
C GLY A 482 -17.34 -4.48 -25.29
N ARG A 483 -17.05 -3.32 -24.71
CA ARG A 483 -15.68 -2.97 -24.30
C ARG A 483 -15.32 -3.68 -23.00
N LYS A 484 -14.11 -4.26 -22.90
CA LYS A 484 -13.55 -4.58 -21.59
C LYS A 484 -13.14 -3.25 -20.94
N THR A 485 -13.85 -2.83 -19.90
CA THR A 485 -13.52 -1.62 -19.16
C THR A 485 -12.20 -1.82 -18.42
N GLU A 486 -11.22 -0.95 -18.68
CA GLU A 486 -9.93 -0.89 -17.96
C GLU A 486 -10.10 -0.55 -16.46
N ASN A 487 -11.32 -0.27 -15.98
CA ASN A 487 -11.62 0.11 -14.60
C ASN A 487 -11.99 -1.04 -13.67
N ASP A 488 -12.02 -2.27 -14.16
CA ASP A 488 -12.11 -3.42 -13.26
C ASP A 488 -10.67 -3.87 -12.95
N LEU A 489 -10.11 -3.28 -11.88
CA LEU A 489 -8.82 -3.66 -11.27
C LEU A 489 -8.70 -5.17 -11.02
N PHE A 490 -9.82 -5.90 -11.07
CA PHE A 490 -9.93 -7.33 -10.79
C PHE A 490 -10.34 -8.16 -12.02
N ALA A 491 -10.50 -7.58 -13.21
CA ALA A 491 -10.99 -8.29 -14.41
C ALA A 491 -9.97 -9.26 -15.04
N ASN A 492 -8.67 -9.06 -14.77
CA ASN A 492 -7.60 -9.99 -15.19
C ASN A 492 -7.20 -10.99 -14.10
N ALA A 493 -8.02 -11.16 -13.04
CA ALA A 493 -7.86 -12.25 -12.07
C ALA A 493 -8.16 -13.62 -12.67
#